data_AF-A0A7J0BID5-F1
#
_entry.id   AF-A0A7J0BID5-F1
#
_cell.length_a   1.000
_cell.length_b   1.000
_cell.length_c   1.000
_cell.angle_alpha   90.00
_cell.angle_beta   90.00
_cell.angle_gamma   90.00
#
_symmetry.space_group_name_H-M   'P 1'
#
loop_
_entity.id
_entity.type
_entity.pdbx_description
1 polymer ?
#
loop_
_entity_poly.entity_id
_entity_poly.type
_entity_poly.pdbx_seq_one_letter_code
_entity_poly.pdbx_strand_id
1 'polypeptide(L)'
;MELRLLRITGACLLVCLALCLFAGIYGAQAAETNATETNATAYRDCSAKGKKALQRLFAAKGRTVRSAGEYMLLDSGVVLHKECVTVFGESMPVLVTDALQRGIRCLAATPTVTTRSLISEMAAVLGMEHAAQPVILCRPLASRQMKGMGMRSEEQGKSPFMVLSPVLKDESLGFIEGVVFHEFIHLGGGGHAHGSQRELATPCQGCCFDVGRTGEGARSLACRVCATDYADKFDPAYMRDLTQWALQTPGSEFIARINLLDGVRRAGGDVRFFVTLVREFRDHPFGFELASEVLRTLSLEGDDAALVRSVARKMHGHVTKRFKNFGRTLARAAITRFELARNGEDPERVLEAVSALLLETRLPDKDRVPLADRPYFYKYYYEFALLRGVLAGEVQGLWKARYDALCPDKTDCPDLYLKRRTFTCQKAGLDYDAGTDTCR
;
A
#
# COMPACT_ATOMS: atom_id res chain seq x y z
N MET A 1 -38.94 -6.37 -57.39
CA MET A 1 -39.24 -5.75 -56.07
C MET A 1 -38.10 -5.95 -55.07
N GLU A 2 -37.36 -7.07 -55.13
CA GLU A 2 -36.28 -7.39 -54.18
C GLU A 2 -35.05 -6.47 -54.22
N LEU A 3 -34.67 -5.91 -55.38
CA LEU A 3 -33.53 -4.98 -55.48
C LEU A 3 -33.76 -3.60 -54.83
N ARG A 4 -35.02 -3.19 -54.59
CA ARG A 4 -35.31 -1.93 -53.88
C ARG A 4 -35.24 -2.09 -52.37
N LEU A 5 -35.52 -3.29 -51.84
CA LEU A 5 -35.44 -3.57 -50.42
C LEU A 5 -33.98 -3.60 -49.93
N LEU A 6 -33.05 -4.15 -50.72
CA LEU A 6 -31.62 -4.19 -50.38
C LEU A 6 -30.96 -2.80 -50.33
N ARG A 7 -31.42 -1.84 -51.14
CA ARG A 7 -30.88 -0.47 -51.12
C ARG A 7 -31.34 0.32 -49.90
N ILE A 8 -32.53 0.06 -49.39
CA ILE A 8 -33.08 0.74 -48.21
C ILE A 8 -32.43 0.20 -46.94
N THR A 9 -32.24 -1.12 -46.84
CA THR A 9 -31.56 -1.71 -45.67
C THR A 9 -30.07 -1.35 -45.62
N GLY A 10 -29.38 -1.29 -46.76
CA GLY A 10 -27.99 -0.83 -46.83
C GLY A 10 -27.82 0.63 -46.43
N ALA A 11 -28.74 1.52 -46.84
CA ALA A 11 -28.70 2.93 -46.48
C ALA A 11 -28.98 3.16 -44.98
N CYS A 12 -29.95 2.45 -44.39
CA CYS A 12 -30.21 2.53 -42.95
C CYS A 12 -29.01 2.03 -42.11
N LEU A 13 -28.34 0.97 -42.55
CA LEU A 13 -27.18 0.43 -41.83
C LEU A 13 -25.99 1.41 -41.84
N LEU A 14 -25.75 2.07 -42.98
CA LEU A 14 -24.72 3.10 -43.12
C LEU A 14 -25.02 4.36 -42.28
N VAL A 15 -26.29 4.77 -42.20
CA VAL A 15 -26.70 5.89 -41.35
C VAL A 15 -26.55 5.56 -39.86
N CYS A 16 -26.92 4.35 -39.43
CA CYS A 16 -26.71 3.93 -38.05
C CYS A 16 -25.22 3.83 -37.68
N LEU A 17 -24.38 3.31 -38.57
CA LEU A 17 -22.92 3.25 -38.34
C LEU A 17 -22.29 4.65 -38.28
N ALA A 18 -22.72 5.56 -39.14
CA ALA A 18 -22.28 6.95 -39.12
C ALA A 18 -22.72 7.68 -37.84
N LEU A 19 -23.95 7.43 -37.36
CA LEU A 19 -24.46 8.00 -36.10
C LEU A 19 -23.73 7.44 -34.88
N CYS A 20 -23.38 6.15 -34.85
CA CYS A 20 -22.57 5.57 -33.77
C CYS A 20 -21.14 6.11 -33.76
N LEU A 21 -20.53 6.31 -34.93
CA LEU A 21 -19.20 6.93 -35.05
C LEU A 21 -19.24 8.41 -34.64
N PHE A 22 -20.28 9.16 -35.04
CA PHE A 22 -20.48 10.54 -34.60
C PHE A 22 -20.72 10.61 -33.08
N ALA A 23 -21.53 9.73 -32.50
CA ALA A 23 -21.76 9.69 -31.06
C ALA A 23 -20.47 9.36 -30.27
N GLY A 24 -19.59 8.50 -30.80
CA GLY A 24 -18.29 8.22 -30.20
C GLY A 24 -17.32 9.41 -30.24
N ILE A 25 -17.31 10.17 -31.35
CA ILE A 25 -16.45 11.35 -31.51
C ILE A 25 -16.95 12.51 -30.66
N TYR A 26 -18.26 12.81 -30.66
CA TYR A 26 -18.84 13.85 -29.82
C TYR A 26 -18.87 13.47 -28.34
N GLY A 27 -18.98 12.19 -28.01
CA GLY A 27 -18.85 11.69 -26.63
C GLY A 27 -17.45 11.90 -26.06
N ALA A 28 -16.40 11.71 -26.87
CA ALA A 28 -15.02 11.98 -26.46
C ALA A 28 -14.76 13.48 -26.26
N GLN A 29 -15.31 14.33 -27.13
CA GLN A 29 -15.16 15.78 -27.04
C GLN A 29 -15.99 16.40 -25.89
N ALA A 30 -17.17 15.84 -25.61
CA ALA A 30 -17.98 16.18 -24.44
C ALA A 30 -17.34 15.71 -23.12
N ALA A 31 -16.60 14.59 -23.15
CA ALA A 31 -15.81 14.14 -22.01
C ALA A 31 -14.62 15.09 -21.73
N GLU A 32 -13.98 15.65 -22.76
CA GLU A 32 -12.93 16.67 -22.60
C GLU A 32 -13.46 18.03 -22.10
N THR A 33 -14.64 18.48 -22.57
CA THR A 33 -15.25 19.72 -22.07
C THR A 33 -15.82 19.58 -20.66
N ASN A 34 -16.45 18.44 -20.33
CA ASN A 34 -16.86 18.18 -18.94
C ASN A 34 -15.66 17.99 -18.01
N ALA A 35 -14.56 17.39 -18.50
CA ALA A 35 -13.32 17.30 -17.74
C ALA A 35 -12.71 18.69 -17.49
N THR A 36 -12.81 19.64 -18.42
CA THR A 36 -12.28 21.00 -18.20
C THR A 36 -13.09 21.80 -17.19
N GLU A 37 -14.42 21.65 -17.13
CA GLU A 37 -15.25 22.27 -16.09
C GLU A 37 -15.12 21.62 -14.71
N THR A 38 -15.07 20.27 -14.62
CA THR A 38 -14.82 19.56 -13.35
C THR A 38 -13.40 19.79 -12.82
N ASN A 39 -12.42 19.96 -13.71
CA ASN A 39 -11.08 20.40 -13.35
C ASN A 39 -11.07 21.83 -12.80
N ALA A 40 -11.81 22.76 -13.41
CA ALA A 40 -11.82 24.16 -13.01
C ALA A 40 -12.32 24.36 -11.56
N THR A 41 -13.24 23.51 -11.07
CA THR A 41 -13.70 23.53 -9.67
C THR A 41 -12.69 22.88 -8.72
N ALA A 42 -12.06 21.76 -9.11
CA ALA A 42 -11.04 21.09 -8.29
C ALA A 42 -9.81 21.97 -8.02
N TYR A 43 -9.47 22.88 -8.94
CA TYR A 43 -8.32 23.77 -8.82
C TYR A 43 -8.63 25.14 -8.21
N ARG A 44 -9.88 25.43 -7.80
CA ARG A 44 -10.24 26.76 -7.25
C ARG A 44 -9.38 27.12 -6.04
N ASP A 45 -9.12 26.14 -5.19
CA ASP A 45 -8.46 26.29 -3.89
C ASP A 45 -6.92 26.31 -3.99
N CYS A 46 -6.37 26.17 -5.20
CA CYS A 46 -4.93 26.32 -5.43
C CYS A 46 -4.50 27.79 -5.35
N SER A 47 -3.37 28.05 -4.71
CA SER A 47 -2.69 29.36 -4.80
C SER A 47 -2.35 29.70 -6.25
N ALA A 48 -2.14 30.97 -6.58
CA ALA A 48 -1.75 31.37 -7.94
C ALA A 48 -0.48 30.65 -8.43
N LYS A 49 0.47 30.42 -7.52
CA LYS A 49 1.69 29.65 -7.76
C LYS A 49 1.38 28.16 -8.04
N GLY A 50 0.49 27.55 -7.27
CA GLY A 50 0.02 26.18 -7.49
C GLY A 50 -0.74 26.02 -8.81
N LYS A 51 -1.65 26.93 -9.16
CA LYS A 51 -2.36 26.93 -10.45
C LYS A 51 -1.39 26.96 -11.63
N LYS A 52 -0.38 27.83 -11.56
CA LYS A 52 0.68 27.91 -12.59
C LYS A 52 1.51 26.62 -12.66
N ALA A 53 1.81 25.99 -11.52
CA ALA A 53 2.51 24.72 -11.47
C ALA A 53 1.71 23.59 -12.13
N LEU A 54 0.41 23.49 -11.85
CA LEU A 54 -0.47 22.51 -12.50
C LEU A 54 -0.61 22.76 -14.00
N GLN A 55 -0.74 24.02 -14.43
CA GLN A 55 -0.74 24.36 -15.85
C GLN A 55 0.56 23.93 -16.56
N ARG A 56 1.71 24.16 -15.92
CA ARG A 56 3.01 23.66 -16.43
C ARG A 56 3.04 22.15 -16.48
N LEU A 57 2.62 21.47 -15.40
CA LEU A 57 2.55 20.02 -15.36
C LEU A 57 1.67 19.48 -16.49
N PHE A 58 0.49 20.03 -16.74
CA PHE A 58 -0.40 19.53 -17.80
C PHE A 58 0.04 19.92 -19.22
N ALA A 59 0.90 20.93 -19.36
CA ALA A 59 1.57 21.26 -20.62
C ALA A 59 2.89 20.47 -20.82
N ALA A 60 3.38 19.82 -19.76
CA ALA A 60 4.61 19.05 -19.77
C ALA A 60 4.49 17.82 -20.66
N LYS A 61 5.59 17.47 -21.32
CA LYS A 61 5.72 16.25 -22.12
C LYS A 61 6.77 15.29 -21.53
N GLY A 62 7.14 15.50 -20.27
CA GLY A 62 8.22 14.79 -19.60
C GLY A 62 9.58 15.01 -20.23
N ARG A 63 9.77 16.20 -20.83
CA ARG A 63 11.05 16.56 -21.44
C ARG A 63 11.99 17.09 -20.37
N THR A 64 13.27 16.76 -20.54
CA THR A 64 14.34 17.37 -19.74
C THR A 64 14.46 18.84 -20.15
N VAL A 65 14.24 19.74 -19.21
CA VAL A 65 14.39 21.19 -19.40
C VAL A 65 15.83 21.61 -19.17
N ARG A 66 16.50 21.01 -18.18
CA ARG A 66 17.89 21.30 -17.85
C ARG A 66 18.57 20.06 -17.29
N SER A 67 19.79 19.80 -17.74
CA SER A 67 20.68 18.81 -17.15
C SER A 67 21.84 19.57 -16.47
N ALA A 68 22.13 19.28 -15.21
CA ALA A 68 23.23 19.89 -14.49
C ALA A 68 23.85 18.83 -13.55
N GLY A 69 25.11 18.48 -13.81
CA GLY A 69 25.78 17.42 -13.06
C GLY A 69 25.02 16.09 -13.14
N GLU A 70 24.68 15.53 -11.98
CA GLU A 70 24.00 14.23 -11.84
C GLU A 70 22.46 14.33 -11.87
N TYR A 71 21.91 15.53 -12.06
CA TYR A 71 20.47 15.77 -11.97
C TYR A 71 19.87 16.30 -13.28
N MET A 72 18.60 16.00 -13.49
CA MET A 72 17.77 16.38 -14.63
C MET A 72 16.51 17.06 -14.11
N LEU A 73 16.32 18.34 -14.45
CA LEU A 73 15.07 19.05 -14.18
C LEU A 73 14.06 18.76 -15.28
N LEU A 74 12.91 18.23 -14.90
CA LEU A 74 11.77 17.97 -15.78
C LEU A 74 10.90 19.23 -15.95
N ASP A 75 10.17 19.30 -17.06
CA ASP A 75 9.19 20.36 -17.32
C ASP A 75 7.99 20.33 -16.35
N SER A 76 7.77 19.20 -15.69
CA SER A 76 6.85 19.05 -14.55
C SER A 76 7.30 19.78 -13.28
N GLY A 77 8.57 20.20 -13.18
CA GLY A 77 9.14 20.82 -11.97
C GLY A 77 9.77 19.82 -10.99
N VAL A 78 9.82 18.53 -11.35
CA VAL A 78 10.51 17.47 -10.58
C VAL A 78 11.98 17.38 -11.00
N VAL A 79 12.86 17.13 -10.05
CA VAL A 79 14.28 16.85 -10.29
C VAL A 79 14.50 15.34 -10.24
N LEU A 80 15.08 14.77 -11.29
CA LEU A 80 15.38 13.35 -11.41
C LEU A 80 16.89 13.13 -11.39
N HIS A 81 17.39 12.21 -10.56
CA HIS A 81 18.78 11.78 -10.61
C HIS A 81 19.04 10.93 -11.86
N LYS A 82 20.18 11.12 -12.53
CA LYS A 82 20.52 10.41 -13.78
C LYS A 82 20.57 8.89 -13.63
N GLU A 83 20.88 8.39 -12.43
CA GLU A 83 20.83 6.95 -12.12
C GLU A 83 19.44 6.36 -12.38
N CYS A 84 18.35 7.15 -12.25
CA CYS A 84 17.01 6.68 -12.59
C CYS A 84 16.86 6.30 -14.06
N VAL A 85 17.50 7.03 -14.97
CA VAL A 85 17.52 6.71 -16.39
C VAL A 85 18.35 5.44 -16.62
N THR A 86 19.46 5.29 -15.90
CA THR A 86 20.29 4.08 -15.96
C THR A 86 19.54 2.83 -15.47
N VAL A 87 18.74 2.96 -14.41
CA VAL A 87 18.04 1.83 -13.76
C VAL A 87 16.73 1.48 -14.47
N PHE A 88 15.91 2.47 -14.83
CA PHE A 88 14.56 2.28 -15.36
C PHE A 88 14.43 2.59 -16.86
N GLY A 89 15.48 3.12 -17.49
CA GLY A 89 15.53 3.43 -18.91
C GLY A 89 15.24 4.90 -19.26
N GLU A 90 15.48 5.24 -20.53
CA GLU A 90 15.33 6.60 -21.11
C GLU A 90 13.90 7.16 -21.03
N SER A 91 12.89 6.31 -20.83
CA SER A 91 11.50 6.73 -20.68
C SER A 91 11.16 7.27 -19.29
N MET A 92 12.06 7.16 -18.31
CA MET A 92 11.78 7.53 -16.92
C MET A 92 11.33 8.99 -16.72
N PRO A 93 11.90 10.01 -17.39
CA PRO A 93 11.39 11.39 -17.35
C PRO A 93 9.92 11.54 -17.77
N VAL A 94 9.52 10.78 -18.80
CA VAL A 94 8.14 10.75 -19.33
C VAL A 94 7.24 10.06 -18.32
N LEU A 95 7.64 8.88 -17.84
CA LEU A 95 6.90 8.10 -16.84
C LEU A 95 6.56 8.93 -15.60
N VAL A 96 7.54 9.66 -15.03
CA VAL A 96 7.30 10.50 -13.85
C VAL A 96 6.26 11.59 -14.13
N THR A 97 6.32 12.21 -15.30
CA THR A 97 5.39 13.27 -15.66
C THR A 97 3.98 12.72 -15.89
N ASP A 98 3.87 11.60 -16.61
CA ASP A 98 2.61 10.93 -16.89
C ASP A 98 1.96 10.40 -15.61
N ALA A 99 2.75 9.85 -14.69
CA ALA A 99 2.29 9.43 -13.36
C ALA A 99 1.59 10.56 -12.60
N LEU A 100 2.23 11.73 -12.54
CA LEU A 100 1.68 12.90 -11.85
C LEU A 100 0.44 13.45 -12.55
N GLN A 101 0.47 13.59 -13.88
CA GLN A 101 -0.68 14.07 -14.64
C GLN A 101 -1.90 13.15 -14.48
N ARG A 102 -1.70 11.84 -14.66
CA ARG A 102 -2.77 10.83 -14.58
C ARG A 102 -3.32 10.74 -13.17
N GLY A 103 -2.46 10.71 -12.15
CA GLY A 103 -2.88 10.64 -10.76
C GLY A 103 -3.64 11.89 -10.30
N ILE A 104 -3.20 13.10 -10.67
CA ILE A 104 -3.93 14.34 -10.32
C ILE A 104 -5.29 14.40 -11.03
N ARG A 105 -5.38 14.01 -12.31
CA ARG A 105 -6.67 13.91 -13.00
C ARG A 105 -7.61 12.90 -12.33
N CYS A 106 -7.07 11.77 -11.92
CA CYS A 106 -7.80 10.76 -11.19
C CYS A 106 -8.37 11.30 -9.86
N LEU A 107 -7.56 11.96 -9.04
CA LEU A 107 -8.03 12.58 -7.79
C LEU A 107 -9.07 13.68 -8.05
N ALA A 108 -8.88 14.49 -9.08
CA ALA A 108 -9.81 15.56 -9.47
C ALA A 108 -11.19 15.01 -9.89
N ALA A 109 -11.25 13.78 -10.42
CA ALA A 109 -12.50 13.10 -10.77
C ALA A 109 -13.28 12.59 -9.53
N THR A 110 -12.66 12.56 -8.36
CA THR A 110 -13.28 12.26 -7.06
C THR A 110 -13.15 13.46 -6.11
N PRO A 111 -13.84 14.58 -6.39
CA PRO A 111 -13.65 15.82 -5.66
C PRO A 111 -14.25 15.73 -4.25
N THR A 112 -13.40 15.78 -3.25
CA THR A 112 -13.76 15.90 -1.83
C THR A 112 -13.02 17.11 -1.25
N VAL A 113 -13.22 17.41 0.04
CA VAL A 113 -12.43 18.47 0.69
C VAL A 113 -10.96 18.03 0.77
N THR A 114 -10.70 16.76 1.09
CA THR A 114 -9.35 16.23 1.21
C THR A 114 -8.65 16.15 -0.15
N THR A 115 -9.30 15.63 -1.20
CA THR A 115 -8.62 15.53 -2.51
C THR A 115 -8.29 16.90 -3.10
N ARG A 116 -9.11 17.93 -2.85
CA ARG A 116 -8.77 19.31 -3.22
C ARG A 116 -7.58 19.86 -2.44
N SER A 117 -7.50 19.59 -1.13
CA SER A 117 -6.32 19.94 -0.33
C SER A 117 -5.08 19.26 -0.86
N LEU A 118 -5.14 17.94 -1.11
CA LEU A 118 -4.01 17.17 -1.65
C LEU A 118 -3.53 17.68 -3.00
N ILE A 119 -4.45 17.98 -3.93
CA ILE A 119 -4.10 18.56 -5.23
C ILE A 119 -3.42 19.93 -5.04
N SER A 120 -3.93 20.76 -4.13
CA SER A 120 -3.35 22.07 -3.82
C SER A 120 -1.95 21.95 -3.22
N GLU A 121 -1.75 21.00 -2.30
CA GLU A 121 -0.47 20.68 -1.68
C GLU A 121 0.54 20.16 -2.72
N MET A 122 0.15 19.20 -3.56
CA MET A 122 0.99 18.72 -4.67
C MET A 122 1.36 19.86 -5.63
N ALA A 123 0.41 20.74 -5.95
CA ALA A 123 0.66 21.90 -6.79
C ALA A 123 1.65 22.88 -6.14
N ALA A 124 1.61 23.05 -4.81
CA ALA A 124 2.58 23.85 -4.08
C ALA A 124 3.99 23.23 -4.16
N VAL A 125 4.12 21.91 -4.00
CA VAL A 125 5.38 21.16 -4.13
C VAL A 125 5.96 21.29 -5.54
N LEU A 126 5.15 21.08 -6.58
CA LEU A 126 5.58 21.25 -7.97
C LEU A 126 5.95 22.70 -8.32
N GLY A 127 5.36 23.66 -7.60
CA GLY A 127 5.62 25.08 -7.77
C GLY A 127 6.87 25.58 -7.05
N MET A 128 7.54 24.76 -6.23
CA MET A 128 8.70 25.17 -5.44
C MET A 128 9.84 25.71 -6.33
N GLU A 129 10.63 26.64 -5.78
CA GLU A 129 11.79 27.19 -6.48
C GLU A 129 12.89 26.14 -6.59
N HIS A 130 13.81 26.30 -7.56
CA HIS A 130 14.79 25.26 -7.93
C HIS A 130 15.54 24.59 -6.77
N ALA A 131 15.87 25.34 -5.72
CA ALA A 131 16.60 24.82 -4.54
C ALA A 131 15.73 23.97 -3.57
N ALA A 132 14.42 23.88 -3.81
CA ALA A 132 13.45 23.16 -2.99
C ALA A 132 12.57 22.20 -3.82
N GLN A 133 12.89 21.97 -5.09
CA GLN A 133 12.11 21.09 -5.96
C GLN A 133 12.16 19.63 -5.47
N PRO A 134 11.08 18.85 -5.65
CA PRO A 134 11.07 17.44 -5.28
C PRO A 134 12.09 16.65 -6.09
N VAL A 135 12.91 15.86 -5.41
CA VAL A 135 13.99 15.06 -6.02
C VAL A 135 13.61 13.58 -6.03
N ILE A 136 13.75 12.91 -7.17
CA ILE A 136 13.64 11.44 -7.29
C ILE A 136 15.03 10.85 -7.47
N LEU A 137 15.41 9.97 -6.55
CA LEU A 137 16.65 9.18 -6.57
C LEU A 137 16.31 7.73 -6.92
N CYS A 138 17.18 6.99 -7.60
CA CYS A 138 16.92 5.59 -7.94
C CYS A 138 18.08 4.70 -7.53
N ARG A 139 18.06 4.24 -6.28
CA ARG A 139 19.17 3.50 -5.66
C ARG A 139 18.66 2.43 -4.71
N PRO A 140 19.47 1.40 -4.37
CA PRO A 140 19.09 0.41 -3.39
C PRO A 140 18.72 1.06 -2.05
N LEU A 141 17.60 0.64 -1.47
CA LEU A 141 17.22 1.07 -0.12
C LEU A 141 18.01 0.29 0.93
N ALA A 142 18.56 0.99 1.91
CA ALA A 142 19.30 0.37 3.03
C ALA A 142 18.41 -0.45 3.99
N SER A 143 17.08 -0.42 3.83
CA SER A 143 16.12 -1.05 4.75
C SER A 143 15.20 -2.06 4.04
N ARG A 144 14.65 -3.00 4.82
CA ARG A 144 13.62 -4.00 4.40
C ARG A 144 12.25 -3.38 4.10
N GLN A 145 12.17 -2.10 3.76
CA GLN A 145 10.93 -1.49 3.27
C GLN A 145 10.42 -2.32 2.09
N MET A 146 9.18 -2.81 2.20
CA MET A 146 8.56 -3.63 1.16
C MET A 146 8.60 -2.82 -0.14
N LYS A 147 9.24 -3.36 -1.17
CA LYS A 147 9.25 -2.81 -2.53
C LYS A 147 9.23 -1.27 -2.58
N GLY A 148 10.27 -0.68 -2.02
CA GLY A 148 11.05 0.21 -2.86
C GLY A 148 10.90 1.71 -2.74
N MET A 149 10.30 2.29 -1.70
CA MET A 149 10.39 3.76 -1.52
C MET A 149 10.41 4.24 -0.08
N GLY A 150 11.00 5.42 0.14
CA GLY A 150 11.02 6.09 1.43
C GLY A 150 11.45 7.56 1.32
N MET A 151 10.84 8.40 2.15
CA MET A 151 11.24 9.78 2.38
C MET A 151 12.26 9.81 3.54
N ARG A 152 13.36 10.54 3.38
CA ARG A 152 14.34 10.77 4.45
C ARG A 152 14.49 12.28 4.63
N SER A 153 14.27 12.81 5.83
CA SER A 153 14.47 14.26 6.06
C SER A 153 15.94 14.64 6.28
N GLU A 154 16.86 13.67 6.38
CA GLU A 154 18.20 13.87 6.94
C GLU A 154 19.34 13.93 5.92
N GLU A 155 19.13 13.60 4.64
CA GLU A 155 20.18 13.77 3.61
C GLU A 155 20.23 15.22 3.12
N GLN A 156 20.94 16.06 3.89
CA GLN A 156 21.67 17.27 3.45
C GLN A 156 21.03 18.15 2.35
N GLY A 157 19.73 18.39 2.40
CA GLY A 157 19.06 19.28 1.46
C GLY A 157 17.67 19.68 1.94
N LYS A 158 17.31 20.95 1.71
CA LYS A 158 15.97 21.50 2.03
C LYS A 158 14.85 20.97 1.12
N SER A 159 15.18 20.11 0.16
CA SER A 159 14.23 19.59 -0.82
C SER A 159 13.56 18.30 -0.35
N PRO A 160 12.25 18.14 -0.54
CA PRO A 160 11.60 16.85 -0.40
C PRO A 160 12.21 15.87 -1.41
N PHE A 161 12.39 14.60 -1.02
CA PHE A 161 12.85 13.59 -1.96
C PHE A 161 12.17 12.24 -1.78
N MET A 162 12.20 11.49 -2.87
CA MET A 162 11.69 10.15 -3.03
C MET A 162 12.83 9.26 -3.53
N VAL A 163 12.93 8.05 -3.02
CA VAL A 163 13.88 7.05 -3.51
C VAL A 163 13.11 5.91 -4.15
N LEU A 164 13.39 5.56 -5.41
CA LEU A 164 12.84 4.40 -6.10
C LEU A 164 13.86 3.27 -6.09
N SER A 165 13.50 2.11 -5.55
CA SER A 165 14.38 0.96 -5.51
C SER A 165 14.48 0.28 -6.89
N PRO A 166 15.68 -0.11 -7.35
CA PRO A 166 15.88 -0.92 -8.55
C PRO A 166 15.11 -2.25 -8.58
N VAL A 167 14.62 -2.72 -7.42
CA VAL A 167 13.75 -3.92 -7.35
C VAL A 167 12.44 -3.76 -8.12
N LEU A 168 12.04 -2.51 -8.42
CA LEU A 168 10.83 -2.19 -9.16
C LEU A 168 11.02 -2.24 -10.68
N LYS A 169 12.25 -2.40 -11.20
CA LYS A 169 12.55 -2.27 -12.63
C LYS A 169 11.78 -3.28 -13.50
N ASP A 170 11.45 -4.44 -12.93
CA ASP A 170 10.78 -5.54 -13.62
C ASP A 170 9.24 -5.51 -13.39
N GLU A 171 8.73 -4.50 -12.68
CA GLU A 171 7.29 -4.30 -12.49
C GLU A 171 6.66 -3.63 -13.72
N SER A 172 5.34 -3.76 -13.86
CA SER A 172 4.61 -3.09 -14.95
C SER A 172 4.73 -1.56 -14.86
N LEU A 173 4.74 -0.86 -16.00
CA LEU A 173 4.80 0.60 -16.04
C LEU A 173 3.72 1.27 -15.17
N GLY A 174 2.47 0.82 -15.26
CA GLY A 174 1.37 1.34 -14.42
C GLY A 174 1.59 1.13 -12.92
N PHE A 175 2.29 0.06 -12.53
CA PHE A 175 2.69 -0.15 -11.13
C PHE A 175 3.69 0.94 -10.70
N ILE A 176 4.75 1.16 -11.50
CA ILE A 176 5.77 2.18 -11.22
C ILE A 176 5.16 3.58 -11.20
N GLU A 177 4.28 3.90 -12.16
CA GLU A 177 3.57 5.18 -12.21
C GLU A 177 2.75 5.41 -10.94
N GLY A 178 1.95 4.43 -10.51
CA GLY A 178 1.15 4.58 -9.31
C GLY A 178 1.97 4.64 -8.03
N VAL A 179 3.15 4.02 -8.03
CA VAL A 179 4.18 4.13 -6.97
C VAL A 179 4.73 5.56 -6.91
N VAL A 180 5.17 6.12 -8.04
CA VAL A 180 5.67 7.51 -8.12
C VAL A 180 4.59 8.49 -7.68
N PHE A 181 3.36 8.31 -8.17
CA PHE A 181 2.26 9.18 -7.80
C PHE A 181 1.95 9.11 -6.30
N HIS A 182 1.77 7.90 -5.75
CA HIS A 182 1.49 7.67 -4.33
C HIS A 182 2.49 8.37 -3.42
N GLU A 183 3.78 8.19 -3.68
CA GLU A 183 4.82 8.85 -2.88
C GLU A 183 4.85 10.37 -3.05
N PHE A 184 4.45 10.87 -4.23
CA PHE A 184 4.33 12.30 -4.42
C PHE A 184 3.22 12.90 -3.55
N ILE A 185 2.15 12.15 -3.27
CA ILE A 185 1.10 12.58 -2.34
C ILE A 185 1.70 12.80 -0.94
N HIS A 186 2.65 11.97 -0.51
CA HIS A 186 3.33 12.16 0.78
C HIS A 186 4.12 13.47 0.87
N LEU A 187 4.59 14.02 -0.25
CA LEU A 187 5.32 15.30 -0.27
C LEU A 187 4.42 16.51 0.00
N GLY A 188 3.10 16.38 -0.15
CA GLY A 188 2.13 17.45 0.10
C GLY A 188 2.04 17.91 1.56
N GLY A 189 2.49 17.07 2.50
CA GLY A 189 2.73 17.43 3.90
C GLY A 189 1.49 17.53 4.81
N GLY A 190 0.27 17.60 4.28
CA GLY A 190 -0.93 17.85 5.09
C GLY A 190 -1.85 16.64 5.31
N GLY A 191 -2.25 15.95 4.23
CA GLY A 191 -3.39 15.01 4.30
C GLY A 191 -3.07 13.53 4.23
N HIS A 192 -1.96 13.15 3.59
CA HIS A 192 -1.65 11.76 3.28
C HIS A 192 -0.50 11.21 4.13
N ALA A 193 -0.38 11.68 5.37
CA ALA A 193 0.60 11.16 6.31
C ALA A 193 -0.03 9.98 7.06
N HIS A 194 0.08 8.76 6.54
CA HIS A 194 -0.29 7.57 7.31
C HIS A 194 0.83 7.21 8.31
N GLY A 195 1.48 8.19 8.96
CA GLY A 195 2.58 7.99 9.91
C GLY A 195 3.78 7.20 9.34
N SER A 196 4.82 7.00 10.15
CA SER A 196 6.06 6.30 9.75
C SER A 196 5.94 4.78 9.48
N GLN A 197 4.73 4.27 9.26
CA GLN A 197 4.47 2.83 9.20
C GLN A 197 3.72 2.43 7.93
N ARG A 198 4.32 1.49 7.19
CA ARG A 198 3.81 0.67 6.07
C ARG A 198 2.57 1.22 5.38
N GLU A 199 2.80 2.15 4.47
CA GLU A 199 1.81 2.65 3.53
C GLU A 199 1.60 1.69 2.36
N LEU A 200 0.43 1.78 1.75
CA LEU A 200 0.03 0.92 0.64
C LEU A 200 -0.14 1.81 -0.57
N ALA A 201 0.81 1.74 -1.50
CA ALA A 201 0.66 2.36 -2.81
C ALA A 201 -0.44 1.68 -3.65
N THR A 202 -0.79 0.45 -3.30
CA THR A 202 -1.63 -0.45 -4.09
C THR A 202 -3.09 -0.01 -4.25
N PRO A 203 -3.77 0.58 -3.25
CA PRO A 203 -5.06 1.25 -3.48
C PRO A 203 -4.97 2.40 -4.49
N CYS A 204 -3.98 3.29 -4.40
CA CYS A 204 -3.83 4.37 -5.38
C CYS A 204 -3.51 3.84 -6.79
N GLN A 205 -2.67 2.81 -6.90
CA GLN A 205 -2.43 2.09 -8.16
C GLN A 205 -3.72 1.48 -8.74
N GLY A 206 -4.53 0.83 -7.89
CA GLY A 206 -5.79 0.22 -8.29
C GLY A 206 -6.87 1.24 -8.66
N CYS A 207 -6.84 2.44 -8.09
CA CYS A 207 -7.76 3.52 -8.42
C CYS A 207 -7.40 4.21 -9.74
N CYS A 208 -6.15 4.67 -9.86
CA CYS A 208 -5.75 5.63 -10.88
C CYS A 208 -4.98 5.02 -12.06
N PHE A 209 -4.41 3.82 -11.89
CA PHE A 209 -3.48 3.22 -12.85
C PHE A 209 -3.94 1.85 -13.39
N ASP A 210 -5.12 1.38 -12.97
CA ASP A 210 -5.75 0.11 -13.40
C ASP A 210 -4.83 -1.12 -13.19
N VAL A 211 -3.92 -1.03 -12.22
CA VAL A 211 -2.96 -2.09 -11.93
C VAL A 211 -3.68 -3.27 -11.27
N GLY A 212 -3.46 -4.47 -11.81
CA GLY A 212 -3.99 -5.71 -11.22
C GLY A 212 -5.42 -6.09 -11.66
N ARG A 213 -6.01 -5.41 -12.65
CA ARG A 213 -7.38 -5.69 -13.15
C ARG A 213 -8.40 -5.81 -12.01
N THR A 214 -8.41 -4.82 -11.12
CA THR A 214 -9.41 -4.71 -10.07
C THR A 214 -10.80 -4.61 -10.72
N GLY A 215 -11.75 -5.42 -10.26
CA GLY A 215 -13.14 -5.25 -10.66
C GLY A 215 -13.64 -3.86 -10.26
N GLU A 216 -14.70 -3.36 -10.90
CA GLU A 216 -15.23 -2.00 -10.66
C GLU A 216 -15.52 -1.72 -9.17
N GLY A 217 -16.04 -2.72 -8.44
CA GLY A 217 -16.24 -2.63 -6.99
C GLY A 217 -14.95 -2.41 -6.20
N ALA A 218 -13.88 -3.14 -6.54
CA ALA A 218 -12.57 -2.99 -5.91
C ALA A 218 -11.94 -1.63 -6.25
N ARG A 219 -12.10 -1.16 -7.50
CA ARG A 219 -11.64 0.18 -7.91
C ARG A 219 -12.30 1.28 -7.10
N SER A 220 -13.62 1.22 -6.89
CA SER A 220 -14.34 2.21 -6.09
C SER A 220 -13.81 2.28 -4.65
N LEU A 221 -13.56 1.12 -4.02
CA LEU A 221 -12.95 1.05 -2.68
C LEU A 221 -11.53 1.61 -2.67
N ALA A 222 -10.71 1.24 -3.65
CA ALA A 222 -9.36 1.77 -3.84
C ALA A 222 -9.34 3.29 -3.94
N CYS A 223 -10.27 3.89 -4.69
CA CYS A 223 -10.36 5.33 -4.84
C CYS A 223 -10.75 6.03 -3.54
N ARG A 224 -11.66 5.46 -2.75
CA ARG A 224 -11.97 6.02 -1.42
C ARG A 224 -10.75 5.96 -0.50
N VAL A 225 -10.04 4.83 -0.47
CA VAL A 225 -8.80 4.68 0.30
C VAL A 225 -7.74 5.70 -0.14
N CYS A 226 -7.54 5.86 -1.46
CA CYS A 226 -6.57 6.80 -2.02
C CYS A 226 -6.94 8.28 -1.82
N ALA A 227 -8.23 8.62 -1.77
CA ALA A 227 -8.70 9.99 -1.54
C ALA A 227 -8.43 10.50 -0.10
N THR A 228 -8.26 9.57 0.85
CA THR A 228 -7.99 9.85 2.28
C THR A 228 -8.99 10.72 3.01
N ASP A 229 -10.28 10.61 2.68
CA ASP A 229 -11.36 11.29 3.42
C ASP A 229 -11.68 10.67 4.78
N TYR A 230 -10.67 10.17 5.47
CA TYR A 230 -10.78 9.51 6.78
C TYR A 230 -10.07 10.35 7.84
N ALA A 231 -10.50 10.22 9.09
CA ALA A 231 -9.87 10.96 10.18
C ALA A 231 -8.38 10.60 10.34
N ASP A 232 -8.06 9.32 10.18
CA ASP A 232 -6.71 8.78 10.09
C ASP A 232 -6.72 7.37 9.45
N LYS A 233 -5.58 6.70 9.43
CA LYS A 233 -5.42 5.34 8.87
C LYS A 233 -6.02 4.22 9.72
N PHE A 234 -6.58 4.53 10.88
CA PHE A 234 -7.23 3.60 11.81
C PHE A 234 -8.72 3.88 11.94
N ASP A 235 -9.22 4.92 11.28
CA ASP A 235 -10.64 5.16 11.10
C ASP A 235 -11.34 3.84 10.73
N PRO A 236 -12.37 3.40 11.47
CA PRO A 236 -13.07 2.16 11.17
C PRO A 236 -13.58 2.09 9.73
N ALA A 237 -13.94 3.22 9.11
CA ALA A 237 -14.31 3.28 7.70
C ALA A 237 -13.11 3.04 6.78
N TYR A 238 -11.94 3.60 7.08
CA TYR A 238 -10.70 3.34 6.32
C TYR A 238 -10.35 1.86 6.38
N MET A 239 -10.32 1.29 7.59
CA MET A 239 -9.93 -0.11 7.78
C MET A 239 -10.92 -1.07 7.12
N ARG A 240 -12.22 -0.75 7.15
CA ARG A 240 -13.25 -1.50 6.43
C ARG A 240 -13.02 -1.43 4.92
N ASP A 241 -12.92 -0.23 4.36
CA ASP A 241 -12.80 -0.03 2.92
C ASP A 241 -11.49 -0.63 2.38
N LEU A 242 -10.39 -0.50 3.13
CA LEU A 242 -9.12 -1.14 2.82
C LEU A 242 -9.23 -2.68 2.88
N THR A 243 -9.89 -3.23 3.89
CA THR A 243 -10.09 -4.67 4.03
C THR A 243 -10.93 -5.21 2.88
N GLN A 244 -12.04 -4.55 2.55
CA GLN A 244 -12.91 -4.96 1.44
C GLN A 244 -12.19 -4.87 0.10
N TRP A 245 -11.41 -3.80 -0.13
CA TRP A 245 -10.56 -3.70 -1.32
C TRP A 245 -9.57 -4.86 -1.40
N ALA A 246 -8.89 -5.15 -0.29
CA ALA A 246 -7.89 -6.21 -0.24
C ALA A 246 -8.48 -7.60 -0.48
N LEU A 247 -9.68 -7.88 0.06
CA LEU A 247 -10.40 -9.12 -0.18
C LEU A 247 -10.86 -9.29 -1.64
N GLN A 248 -11.03 -8.18 -2.36
CA GLN A 248 -11.40 -8.18 -3.78
C GLN A 248 -10.19 -8.06 -4.73
N THR A 249 -8.98 -7.90 -4.18
CA THR A 249 -7.75 -7.68 -4.95
C THR A 249 -6.72 -8.75 -4.59
N PRO A 250 -6.58 -9.81 -5.41
CA PRO A 250 -5.69 -10.93 -5.09
C PRO A 250 -4.27 -10.48 -4.75
N GLY A 251 -3.76 -10.92 -3.60
CA GLY A 251 -2.41 -10.62 -3.12
C GLY A 251 -2.32 -9.38 -2.23
N SER A 252 -3.42 -8.61 -2.09
CA SER A 252 -3.47 -7.42 -1.24
C SER A 252 -3.92 -7.72 0.19
N GLU A 253 -4.41 -8.94 0.46
CA GLU A 253 -4.90 -9.36 1.77
C GLU A 253 -3.81 -9.35 2.84
N PHE A 254 -2.58 -9.68 2.45
CA PHE A 254 -1.41 -9.59 3.31
C PHE A 254 -1.27 -8.21 3.94
N ILE A 255 -1.40 -7.22 3.06
CA ILE A 255 -1.11 -5.84 3.33
C ILE A 255 -2.18 -5.26 4.28
N ALA A 256 -3.46 -5.58 4.02
CA ALA A 256 -4.53 -5.27 4.96
C ALA A 256 -4.25 -5.88 6.34
N ARG A 257 -3.81 -7.14 6.43
CA ARG A 257 -3.58 -7.81 7.72
C ARG A 257 -2.44 -7.21 8.56
N ILE A 258 -1.39 -6.67 7.95
CA ILE A 258 -0.37 -5.94 8.72
C ILE A 258 -0.97 -4.66 9.30
N ASN A 259 -1.68 -3.88 8.48
CA ASN A 259 -2.31 -2.64 8.94
C ASN A 259 -3.36 -2.91 10.01
N LEU A 260 -4.01 -4.07 9.97
CA LEU A 260 -4.92 -4.54 11.01
C LEU A 260 -4.20 -4.81 12.34
N LEU A 261 -3.03 -5.46 12.33
CA LEU A 261 -2.21 -5.67 13.54
C LEU A 261 -1.69 -4.35 14.13
N ASP A 262 -1.42 -3.35 13.30
CA ASP A 262 -1.07 -2.01 13.77
C ASP A 262 -2.30 -1.24 14.30
N GLY A 263 -3.46 -1.40 13.67
CA GLY A 263 -4.72 -0.83 14.13
C GLY A 263 -5.12 -1.32 15.50
N VAL A 264 -4.89 -2.61 15.79
CA VAL A 264 -5.06 -3.19 17.12
C VAL A 264 -4.28 -2.42 18.20
N ARG A 265 -3.03 -2.01 17.91
CA ARG A 265 -2.20 -1.28 18.88
C ARG A 265 -2.77 0.11 19.19
N ARG A 266 -3.29 0.80 18.17
CA ARG A 266 -3.75 2.20 18.28
C ARG A 266 -5.20 2.34 18.72
N ALA A 267 -6.02 1.32 18.51
CA ALA A 267 -7.36 1.25 19.06
C ALA A 267 -7.39 1.32 20.60
N GLY A 268 -6.22 1.27 21.26
CA GLY A 268 -6.10 1.55 22.70
C GLY A 268 -6.85 0.56 23.57
N GLY A 269 -7.11 -0.64 23.07
CA GLY A 269 -7.96 -1.60 23.76
C GLY A 269 -9.45 -1.54 23.39
N ASP A 270 -9.89 -0.81 22.34
CA ASP A 270 -11.30 -0.86 21.90
C ASP A 270 -11.61 -2.21 21.25
N VAL A 271 -12.33 -3.04 22.00
CA VAL A 271 -12.77 -4.38 21.60
C VAL A 271 -13.67 -4.34 20.34
N ARG A 272 -14.39 -3.25 20.09
CA ARG A 272 -15.26 -3.11 18.90
C ARG A 272 -14.48 -3.09 17.59
N PHE A 273 -13.19 -2.77 17.65
CA PHE A 273 -12.31 -2.91 16.50
C PHE A 273 -12.28 -4.36 16.01
N PHE A 274 -12.14 -5.34 16.93
CA PHE A 274 -12.17 -6.75 16.57
C PHE A 274 -13.50 -7.23 16.03
N VAL A 275 -14.62 -6.70 16.55
CA VAL A 275 -15.94 -7.02 16.01
C VAL A 275 -16.04 -6.59 14.54
N THR A 276 -15.51 -5.40 14.23
CA THR A 276 -15.41 -4.91 12.85
C THR A 276 -14.55 -5.86 12.01
N LEU A 277 -13.40 -6.29 12.51
CA LEU A 277 -12.54 -7.22 11.77
C LEU A 277 -13.22 -8.57 11.53
N VAL A 278 -13.85 -9.13 12.55
CA VAL A 278 -14.60 -10.38 12.45
C VAL A 278 -15.72 -10.27 11.41
N ARG A 279 -16.38 -9.12 11.34
CA ARG A 279 -17.41 -8.84 10.33
C ARG A 279 -16.84 -8.86 8.91
N GLU A 280 -15.73 -8.15 8.67
CA GLU A 280 -15.14 -8.04 7.33
C GLU A 280 -14.48 -9.35 6.88
N PHE A 281 -13.90 -10.13 7.80
CA PHE A 281 -13.30 -11.43 7.51
C PHE A 281 -14.24 -12.61 7.74
N ARG A 282 -15.56 -12.39 7.81
CA ARG A 282 -16.55 -13.42 8.20
C ARG A 282 -16.65 -14.64 7.30
N ASP A 283 -16.00 -14.62 6.14
CA ASP A 283 -15.95 -15.70 5.16
C ASP A 283 -14.50 -16.18 4.90
N HIS A 284 -13.56 -15.75 5.75
CA HIS A 284 -12.13 -16.00 5.61
C HIS A 284 -11.59 -16.84 6.80
N PRO A 285 -10.63 -17.77 6.60
CA PRO A 285 -10.07 -18.59 7.69
C PRO A 285 -9.62 -17.79 8.91
N PHE A 286 -8.96 -16.66 8.69
CA PHE A 286 -8.56 -15.72 9.74
C PHE A 286 -9.75 -15.19 10.54
N GLY A 287 -10.87 -14.81 9.90
CA GLY A 287 -12.02 -14.25 10.61
C GLY A 287 -12.73 -15.25 11.51
N PHE A 288 -12.80 -16.53 11.11
CA PHE A 288 -13.35 -17.60 11.95
C PHE A 288 -12.52 -17.81 13.22
N GLU A 289 -11.20 -17.90 13.06
CA GLU A 289 -10.32 -18.11 14.21
C GLU A 289 -10.19 -16.83 15.04
N LEU A 290 -10.22 -15.64 14.42
CA LEU A 290 -10.28 -14.37 15.15
C LEU A 290 -11.55 -14.28 15.99
N ALA A 291 -12.71 -14.64 15.43
CA ALA A 291 -13.96 -14.68 16.18
C ALA A 291 -13.88 -15.65 17.38
N SER A 292 -13.26 -16.81 17.17
CA SER A 292 -13.08 -17.81 18.23
C SER A 292 -12.16 -17.30 19.34
N GLU A 293 -11.05 -16.65 18.99
CA GLU A 293 -10.10 -16.09 19.96
C GLU A 293 -10.68 -14.87 20.68
N VAL A 294 -11.43 -14.01 19.99
CA VAL A 294 -12.17 -12.88 20.60
C VAL A 294 -13.14 -13.39 21.66
N LEU A 295 -13.96 -14.41 21.38
CA LEU A 295 -14.91 -14.95 22.36
C LEU A 295 -14.24 -15.64 23.55
N ARG A 296 -13.03 -16.15 23.36
CA ARG A 296 -12.25 -16.81 24.40
C ARG A 296 -11.62 -15.81 25.36
N THR A 297 -11.21 -14.66 24.84
CA THR A 297 -10.34 -13.74 25.55
C THR A 297 -11.04 -12.43 25.94
N LEU A 298 -12.02 -11.98 25.16
CA LEU A 298 -12.66 -10.69 25.33
C LEU A 298 -14.14 -10.89 25.70
N SER A 299 -14.59 -10.13 26.70
CA SER A 299 -15.99 -10.05 27.06
C SER A 299 -16.73 -9.18 26.04
N LEU A 300 -17.65 -9.80 25.29
CA LEU A 300 -18.56 -9.12 24.38
C LEU A 300 -19.99 -9.25 24.90
N GLU A 301 -20.80 -8.23 24.67
CA GLU A 301 -22.22 -8.23 25.03
C GLU A 301 -23.11 -7.98 23.81
N GLY A 302 -24.41 -8.26 23.96
CA GLY A 302 -25.44 -7.92 22.98
C GLY A 302 -25.18 -8.44 21.56
N ASP A 303 -25.45 -7.57 20.59
CA ASP A 303 -25.39 -7.87 19.16
C ASP A 303 -23.98 -8.19 18.67
N ASP A 304 -22.96 -7.57 19.27
CA ASP A 304 -21.56 -7.83 18.93
C ASP A 304 -21.17 -9.27 19.31
N ALA A 305 -21.55 -9.72 20.51
CA ALA A 305 -21.35 -11.11 20.92
C ALA A 305 -22.12 -12.09 20.03
N ALA A 306 -23.33 -11.73 19.58
CA ALA A 306 -24.12 -12.56 18.69
C ALA A 306 -23.47 -12.68 17.29
N LEU A 307 -23.01 -11.56 16.73
CA LEU A 307 -22.27 -11.53 15.47
C LEU A 307 -21.01 -12.38 15.55
N VAL A 308 -20.16 -12.16 16.56
CA VAL A 308 -18.90 -12.90 16.68
C VAL A 308 -19.15 -14.40 16.88
N ARG A 309 -20.15 -14.80 17.69
CA ARG A 309 -20.58 -16.21 17.81
C ARG A 309 -21.07 -16.79 16.48
N SER A 310 -21.81 -16.02 15.69
CA SER A 310 -22.28 -16.48 14.38
C SER A 310 -21.13 -16.78 13.43
N VAL A 311 -20.09 -15.93 13.40
CA VAL A 311 -18.90 -16.14 12.57
C VAL A 311 -18.06 -17.31 13.07
N ALA A 312 -17.82 -17.40 14.39
CA ALA A 312 -17.04 -18.49 14.98
C ALA A 312 -17.66 -19.89 14.74
N ARG A 313 -18.99 -19.97 14.60
CA ARG A 313 -19.72 -21.22 14.36
C ARG A 313 -19.82 -21.61 12.88
N LYS A 314 -19.46 -20.73 11.94
CA LYS A 314 -19.52 -21.06 10.51
C LYS A 314 -18.63 -22.27 10.23
N MET A 315 -19.17 -23.26 9.50
CA MET A 315 -18.39 -24.44 9.13
C MET A 315 -17.28 -24.05 8.16
N HIS A 316 -16.05 -24.44 8.50
CA HIS A 316 -14.94 -24.33 7.57
C HIS A 316 -15.18 -25.21 6.33
N GLY A 317 -15.16 -24.60 5.15
CA GLY A 317 -15.02 -25.33 3.90
C GLY A 317 -13.71 -26.13 3.86
N HIS A 318 -13.59 -27.06 2.91
CA HIS A 318 -12.42 -27.94 2.80
C HIS A 318 -11.10 -27.17 2.72
N VAL A 319 -11.05 -26.09 1.94
CA VAL A 319 -9.89 -25.18 1.84
C VAL A 319 -9.60 -24.52 3.20
N THR A 320 -10.63 -23.96 3.84
CA THR A 320 -10.51 -23.25 5.12
C THR A 320 -9.98 -24.16 6.24
N LYS A 321 -10.38 -25.44 6.28
CA LYS A 321 -9.90 -26.41 7.27
C LYS A 321 -8.38 -26.58 7.21
N ARG A 322 -7.77 -26.50 6.03
CA ARG A 322 -6.32 -26.66 5.85
C ARG A 322 -5.51 -25.47 6.36
N PHE A 323 -6.09 -24.28 6.31
CA PHE A 323 -5.46 -23.05 6.80
C PHE A 323 -5.88 -22.69 8.23
N LYS A 324 -6.62 -23.58 8.91
CA LYS A 324 -7.14 -23.34 10.26
C LYS A 324 -6.04 -22.97 11.26
N ASN A 325 -4.98 -23.78 11.32
CA ASN A 325 -3.86 -23.54 12.26
C ASN A 325 -3.15 -22.21 11.98
N PHE A 326 -3.02 -21.85 10.71
CA PHE A 326 -2.45 -20.57 10.31
C PHE A 326 -3.36 -19.40 10.72
N GLY A 327 -4.65 -19.46 10.38
CA GLY A 327 -5.64 -18.46 10.78
C GLY A 327 -5.69 -18.27 12.30
N ARG A 328 -5.60 -19.36 13.05
CA ARG A 328 -5.54 -19.36 14.52
C ARG A 328 -4.32 -18.65 15.06
N THR A 329 -3.16 -18.92 14.48
CA THR A 329 -1.91 -18.29 14.92
C THR A 329 -1.97 -16.79 14.69
N LEU A 330 -2.46 -16.36 13.53
CA LEU A 330 -2.66 -14.94 13.25
C LEU A 330 -3.67 -14.30 14.21
N ALA A 331 -4.79 -14.97 14.47
CA ALA A 331 -5.80 -14.51 15.40
C ALA A 331 -5.23 -14.35 16.82
N ARG A 332 -4.47 -15.34 17.30
CA ARG A 332 -3.77 -15.28 18.59
C ARG A 332 -2.75 -14.15 18.62
N ALA A 333 -1.93 -14.00 17.59
CA ALA A 333 -0.98 -12.91 17.50
C ALA A 333 -1.67 -11.54 17.58
N ALA A 334 -2.82 -11.37 16.89
CA ALA A 334 -3.61 -10.15 16.95
C ALA A 334 -4.16 -9.89 18.37
N ILE A 335 -4.76 -10.90 19.00
CA ILE A 335 -5.30 -10.79 20.37
C ILE A 335 -4.20 -10.57 21.40
N THR A 336 -3.09 -11.29 21.34
CA THR A 336 -1.94 -11.08 22.22
C THR A 336 -1.37 -9.68 22.07
N ARG A 337 -1.24 -9.17 20.84
CA ARG A 337 -0.80 -7.79 20.59
C ARG A 337 -1.77 -6.77 21.21
N PHE A 338 -3.07 -7.02 21.13
CA PHE A 338 -4.07 -6.19 21.77
C PHE A 338 -3.99 -6.18 23.28
N GLU A 339 -3.96 -7.36 23.91
CA GLU A 339 -3.96 -7.47 25.36
C GLU A 339 -2.74 -6.79 25.97
N LEU A 340 -1.57 -7.02 25.35
CA LEU A 340 -0.33 -6.38 25.79
C LEU A 340 -0.40 -4.86 25.60
N ALA A 341 -0.89 -4.37 24.46
CA ALA A 341 -1.08 -2.93 24.25
C ALA A 341 -2.08 -2.31 25.25
N ARG A 342 -3.20 -3.00 25.52
CA ARG A 342 -4.22 -2.57 26.50
C ARG A 342 -3.65 -2.50 27.91
N ASN A 343 -2.74 -3.40 28.26
CA ASN A 343 -2.09 -3.45 29.56
C ASN A 343 -0.88 -2.49 29.67
N GLY A 344 -0.58 -1.71 28.61
CA GLY A 344 0.58 -0.82 28.59
C GLY A 344 1.93 -1.54 28.57
N GLU A 345 1.96 -2.79 28.12
CA GLU A 345 3.19 -3.58 28.02
C GLU A 345 4.14 -3.02 26.96
N ASP A 346 5.43 -3.26 27.19
CA ASP A 346 6.51 -2.81 26.32
C ASP A 346 6.35 -3.40 24.90
N PRO A 347 6.38 -2.56 23.83
CA PRO A 347 6.33 -3.00 22.44
C PRO A 347 7.29 -4.14 22.08
N GLU A 348 8.45 -4.24 22.73
CA GLU A 348 9.39 -5.35 22.52
C GLU A 348 8.80 -6.69 22.96
N ARG A 349 8.26 -6.76 24.19
CA ARG A 349 7.62 -7.99 24.71
C ARG A 349 6.47 -8.42 23.83
N VAL A 350 5.73 -7.45 23.28
CA VAL A 350 4.64 -7.71 22.32
C VAL A 350 5.16 -8.40 21.07
N LEU A 351 6.26 -7.89 20.51
CA LEU A 351 6.85 -8.45 19.30
C LEU A 351 7.52 -9.80 19.53
N GLU A 352 8.14 -10.03 20.69
CA GLU A 352 8.67 -11.34 21.08
C GLU A 352 7.56 -12.38 21.18
N ALA A 353 6.47 -12.08 21.91
CA ALA A 353 5.35 -13.00 22.08
C ALA A 353 4.69 -13.34 20.73
N VAL A 354 4.46 -12.33 19.88
CA VAL A 354 3.92 -12.52 18.53
C VAL A 354 4.88 -13.33 17.65
N SER A 355 6.19 -13.09 17.75
CA SER A 355 7.19 -13.83 16.97
C SER A 355 7.25 -15.30 17.37
N ALA A 356 7.22 -15.61 18.68
CA ALA A 356 7.19 -16.98 19.17
C ALA A 356 6.01 -17.76 18.58
N LEU A 357 4.79 -17.19 18.61
CA LEU A 357 3.59 -17.79 18.01
C LEU A 357 3.77 -18.11 16.53
N LEU A 358 4.39 -17.20 15.77
CA LEU A 358 4.61 -17.39 14.33
C LEU A 358 5.75 -18.37 14.03
N LEU A 359 6.77 -18.45 14.87
CA LEU A 359 7.87 -19.42 14.70
C LEU A 359 7.41 -20.85 14.94
N GLU A 360 6.52 -21.06 15.91
CA GLU A 360 5.94 -22.38 16.25
C GLU A 360 4.99 -22.93 15.17
N THR A 361 4.48 -22.04 14.31
CA THR A 361 3.46 -22.41 13.34
C THR A 361 4.08 -23.11 12.13
N ARG A 362 3.84 -24.41 12.04
CA ARG A 362 4.18 -25.23 10.88
C ARG A 362 3.19 -24.97 9.75
N LEU A 363 3.71 -24.53 8.61
CA LEU A 363 2.93 -24.46 7.38
C LEU A 363 2.67 -25.88 6.83
N PRO A 364 1.55 -26.09 6.12
CA PRO A 364 1.34 -27.33 5.40
C PRO A 364 2.49 -27.58 4.43
N ASP A 365 2.90 -28.84 4.30
CA ASP A 365 3.86 -29.25 3.29
C ASP A 365 3.27 -28.96 1.90
N LYS A 366 3.97 -28.14 1.10
CA LYS A 366 3.53 -27.69 -0.23
C LYS A 366 3.23 -28.88 -1.15
N ASP A 367 3.96 -29.98 -0.98
CA ASP A 367 3.87 -31.16 -1.84
C ASP A 367 2.66 -32.02 -1.48
N ARG A 368 2.09 -31.81 -0.28
CA ARG A 368 0.85 -32.45 0.19
C ARG A 368 -0.41 -31.65 -0.12
N VAL A 369 -0.29 -30.49 -0.78
CA VAL A 369 -1.45 -29.69 -1.21
C VAL A 369 -1.89 -30.11 -2.61
N PRO A 370 -3.11 -30.66 -2.78
CA PRO A 370 -3.73 -30.88 -4.08
C PRO A 370 -3.56 -29.70 -5.03
N LEU A 371 -3.31 -30.01 -6.31
CA LEU A 371 -3.10 -29.03 -7.36
C LEU A 371 -4.20 -27.96 -7.42
N ALA A 372 -5.46 -28.35 -7.27
CA ALA A 372 -6.61 -27.43 -7.25
C ALA A 372 -6.56 -26.40 -6.12
N ASP A 373 -5.90 -26.72 -5.00
CA ASP A 373 -5.80 -25.88 -3.82
C ASP A 373 -4.46 -25.10 -3.76
N ARG A 374 -3.51 -25.39 -4.66
CA ARG A 374 -2.19 -24.75 -4.67
C ARG A 374 -2.25 -23.22 -4.84
N PRO A 375 -3.14 -22.62 -5.66
CA PRO A 375 -3.24 -21.15 -5.73
C PRO A 375 -3.55 -20.52 -4.36
N TYR A 376 -4.45 -21.13 -3.59
CA TYR A 376 -4.75 -20.69 -2.22
C TYR A 376 -3.56 -20.93 -1.29
N PHE A 377 -2.90 -22.08 -1.39
CA PHE A 377 -1.71 -22.37 -0.58
C PHE A 377 -0.60 -21.37 -0.82
N TYR A 378 -0.22 -21.10 -2.06
CA TYR A 378 0.82 -20.11 -2.35
C TYR A 378 0.43 -18.73 -1.82
N LYS A 379 -0.83 -18.32 -1.99
CA LYS A 379 -1.36 -17.08 -1.41
C LYS A 379 -1.12 -17.01 0.11
N TYR A 380 -1.57 -18.00 0.88
CA TYR A 380 -1.39 -18.02 2.33
C TYR A 380 0.06 -18.24 2.79
N TYR A 381 0.85 -19.02 2.04
CA TYR A 381 2.25 -19.29 2.33
C TYR A 381 3.10 -18.03 2.17
N TYR A 382 2.96 -17.32 1.05
CA TYR A 382 3.65 -16.05 0.82
C TYR A 382 3.24 -15.01 1.86
N GLU A 383 1.95 -14.93 2.19
CA GLU A 383 1.45 -14.07 3.28
C GLU A 383 2.15 -14.37 4.61
N PHE A 384 2.28 -15.64 5.01
CA PHE A 384 2.90 -16.00 6.27
C PHE A 384 4.42 -15.76 6.27
N ALA A 385 5.09 -16.13 5.18
CA ALA A 385 6.53 -15.90 5.04
C ALA A 385 6.86 -14.41 5.11
N LEU A 386 6.06 -13.58 4.43
CA LEU A 386 6.17 -12.13 4.53
C LEU A 386 5.89 -11.65 5.95
N LEU A 387 4.81 -12.11 6.61
CA LEU A 387 4.49 -11.69 7.97
C LEU A 387 5.60 -12.03 8.96
N ARG A 388 6.17 -13.23 8.87
CA ARG A 388 7.35 -13.64 9.65
C ARG A 388 8.55 -12.76 9.36
N GLY A 389 8.82 -12.47 8.08
CA GLY A 389 9.93 -11.59 7.67
C GLY A 389 9.77 -10.17 8.22
N VAL A 390 8.54 -9.68 8.20
CA VAL A 390 8.09 -8.37 8.67
C VAL A 390 8.26 -8.21 10.17
N LEU A 391 7.72 -9.14 10.96
CA LEU A 391 7.81 -9.09 12.42
C LEU A 391 9.23 -9.40 12.89
N ALA A 392 9.93 -10.32 12.25
CA ALA A 392 11.37 -10.52 12.52
C ALA A 392 12.21 -9.28 12.18
N GLY A 393 11.77 -8.46 11.21
CA GLY A 393 12.39 -7.17 10.91
C GLY A 393 12.17 -6.14 12.02
N GLU A 394 10.95 -6.05 12.53
CA GLU A 394 10.60 -5.14 13.64
C GLU A 394 11.31 -5.53 14.94
N VAL A 395 11.29 -6.82 15.28
CA VAL A 395 12.08 -7.38 16.39
C VAL A 395 13.55 -6.99 16.23
N GLN A 396 14.16 -7.29 15.09
CA GLN A 396 15.57 -6.97 14.85
C GLN A 396 15.87 -5.46 14.93
N GLY A 397 14.94 -4.61 14.49
CA GLY A 397 15.04 -3.16 14.60
C GLY A 397 15.02 -2.67 16.05
N LEU A 398 14.14 -3.22 16.88
CA LEU A 398 14.07 -2.90 18.31
C LEU A 398 15.29 -3.40 19.06
N TRP A 399 15.71 -4.66 18.85
CA TRP A 399 16.95 -5.19 19.40
C TRP A 399 18.15 -4.33 19.04
N LYS A 400 18.20 -3.81 17.80
CA LYS A 400 19.25 -2.88 17.38
C LYS A 400 19.13 -1.54 18.11
N ALA A 401 17.96 -0.92 18.17
CA ALA A 401 17.76 0.36 18.84
C ALA A 401 18.10 0.26 20.35
N ARG A 402 17.70 -0.82 21.00
CA ARG A 402 18.03 -1.11 22.40
C ARG A 402 19.51 -1.36 22.61
N TYR A 403 20.14 -2.11 21.71
CA TYR A 403 21.60 -2.28 21.71
C TYR A 403 22.30 -0.92 21.56
N ASP A 404 21.91 -0.11 20.58
CA ASP A 404 22.51 1.21 20.34
C ASP A 404 22.28 2.17 21.53
N ALA A 405 21.15 2.05 22.25
CA ALA A 405 20.82 2.87 23.43
C ALA A 405 21.54 2.42 24.72
N LEU A 406 21.60 1.11 24.97
CA LEU A 406 22.25 0.55 26.17
C LEU A 406 23.77 0.44 26.01
N CYS A 407 24.26 0.44 24.77
CA CYS A 407 25.64 0.17 24.42
C CYS A 407 26.12 1.24 23.42
N PRO A 408 26.15 2.52 23.84
CA PRO A 408 26.60 3.61 22.97
C PRO A 408 28.06 3.40 22.53
N ASP A 409 28.86 2.75 23.38
CA ASP A 409 30.15 2.20 23.04
C ASP A 409 30.01 0.69 22.77
N LYS A 410 30.14 0.30 21.50
CA LYS A 410 29.78 -1.06 21.01
C LYS A 410 30.64 -2.18 21.61
N THR A 411 31.72 -1.83 22.31
CA THR A 411 32.66 -2.75 22.94
C THR A 411 32.20 -3.29 24.29
N ASP A 412 31.23 -2.66 24.96
CA ASP A 412 30.90 -2.95 26.37
C ASP A 412 29.62 -3.79 26.59
N CYS A 413 29.04 -4.39 25.54
CA CYS A 413 27.81 -5.20 25.66
C CYS A 413 27.88 -6.58 24.97
N PRO A 414 28.68 -7.52 25.50
CA PRO A 414 28.80 -8.86 24.92
C PRO A 414 27.47 -9.64 24.88
N ASP A 415 26.64 -9.55 25.93
CA ASP A 415 25.42 -10.36 26.05
C ASP A 415 24.32 -10.00 25.03
N LEU A 416 24.12 -8.71 24.75
CA LEU A 416 23.13 -8.27 23.77
C LEU A 416 23.60 -8.54 22.33
N TYR A 417 24.91 -8.45 22.08
CA TYR A 417 25.52 -8.83 20.81
C TYR A 417 25.30 -10.33 20.52
N LEU A 418 25.59 -11.19 21.51
CA LEU A 418 25.37 -12.63 21.44
C LEU A 418 23.90 -12.96 21.17
N LYS A 419 22.95 -12.38 21.91
CA LYS A 419 21.50 -12.62 21.68
C LYS A 419 21.06 -12.24 20.27
N ARG A 420 21.54 -11.11 19.75
CA ARG A 420 21.25 -10.67 18.38
C ARG A 420 21.81 -11.62 17.32
N ARG A 421 23.05 -12.09 17.51
CA ARG A 421 23.69 -13.06 16.60
C ARG A 421 22.96 -14.41 16.64
N THR A 422 22.66 -14.95 17.82
CA THR A 422 21.88 -16.17 18.00
C THR A 422 20.54 -16.11 17.29
N PHE A 423 19.77 -15.04 17.48
CA PHE A 423 18.50 -14.86 16.80
C PHE A 423 18.65 -14.81 15.27
N THR A 424 19.72 -14.17 14.78
CA THR A 424 19.99 -14.09 13.34
C THR A 424 20.30 -15.45 12.73
N CYS A 425 21.10 -16.28 13.41
CA CYS A 425 21.41 -17.64 12.95
C CYS A 425 20.19 -18.55 13.00
N GLN A 426 19.41 -18.51 14.09
CA GLN A 426 18.19 -19.32 14.22
C GLN A 426 17.16 -19.01 13.13
N LYS A 427 17.08 -17.75 12.69
CA LYS A 427 16.23 -17.36 11.54
C LYS A 427 16.65 -18.05 10.24
N ALA A 428 17.94 -18.34 10.07
CA ALA A 428 18.48 -19.09 8.94
C ALA A 428 18.39 -20.61 9.13
N GLY A 429 17.84 -21.08 10.26
CA GLY A 429 17.82 -22.51 10.61
C GLY A 429 19.19 -23.04 11.04
N LEU A 430 20.07 -22.15 11.51
CA LEU A 430 21.45 -22.44 11.92
C LEU A 430 21.62 -22.12 13.41
N ASP A 431 22.58 -22.77 14.07
CA ASP A 431 22.98 -22.44 15.43
C ASP A 431 24.10 -21.41 15.42
N TYR A 432 24.09 -20.50 16.40
CA TYR A 432 25.17 -19.53 16.54
C TYR A 432 26.30 -20.11 17.39
N ASP A 433 27.50 -20.16 16.82
CA ASP A 433 28.73 -20.54 17.50
C ASP A 433 29.43 -19.27 18.02
N ALA A 434 29.30 -19.05 19.33
CA ALA A 434 29.92 -17.93 20.02
C ALA A 434 31.45 -17.94 19.98
N GLY A 435 32.07 -19.12 19.87
CA GLY A 435 33.53 -19.25 19.83
C GLY A 435 34.14 -18.81 18.50
N THR A 436 33.36 -18.87 17.42
CA THR A 436 33.81 -18.47 16.08
C THR A 436 33.08 -17.27 15.50
N ASP A 437 32.06 -16.75 16.21
CA ASP A 437 31.16 -15.68 15.73
C ASP A 437 30.53 -16.01 14.36
N THR A 438 30.14 -17.28 14.16
CA THR A 438 29.52 -17.78 12.90
C THR A 438 28.20 -18.50 13.13
N CYS A 439 27.35 -18.56 12.10
CA CYS A 439 26.15 -19.41 12.08
C CYS A 439 26.49 -20.75 11.43
N ARG A 440 26.16 -21.88 12.06
CA ARG A 440 26.47 -23.25 11.59
C ARG A 440 25.27 -24.17 11.50
#